data_AF-A0A7L1VHQ1-F1
#
_entry.id   AF-A0A7L1VHQ1-F1
#
_cell.length_a   1.000
_cell.length_b   1.000
_cell.length_c   1.000
_cell.angle_alpha   90.00
_cell.angle_beta   90.00
_cell.angle_gamma   90.00
#
_symmetry.space_group_name_H-M   'P 1'
#
loop_
_entity.id
_entity.type
_entity.pdbx_description
1 polymer ?
#
loop_
_entity_poly.entity_id
_entity_poly.type
_entity_poly.pdbx_seq_one_letter_code
_entity_poly.pdbx_strand_id
1 'polypeptide(L)' 'VHEQLHDEKKPYKCLECGKSFSQSFNLIQHQRIHTGERPYECPECRKRFHTSSNLLQHQRIH' A
#
# COMPACT_ATOMS: atom_id res chain seq x y z
N VAL A 1 -24.48 27.01 7.77
CA VAL A 1 -23.53 26.19 8.54
C VAL A 1 -23.38 24.85 7.82
N HIS A 2 -22.36 24.74 6.97
CA HIS A 2 -21.95 23.47 6.40
C HIS A 2 -20.80 22.98 7.25
N GLU A 3 -21.13 22.46 8.43
CA GLU A 3 -20.14 21.94 9.37
C GLU A 3 -20.23 20.43 9.38
N GLN A 4 -19.06 19.81 9.21
CA GLN A 4 -18.76 18.37 9.22
C GLN A 4 -18.93 17.63 7.89
N LEU A 5 -18.20 18.15 6.90
CA LEU A 5 -17.58 17.39 5.82
C LEU A 5 -16.94 16.09 6.34
N HIS A 6 -17.35 14.96 5.74
CA HIS A 6 -16.60 13.73 5.61
C HIS A 6 -15.84 13.24 6.86
N ASP A 7 -16.56 12.58 7.76
CA ASP A 7 -16.01 11.48 8.56
C ASP A 7 -15.52 10.36 7.62
N GLU A 8 -14.42 10.56 6.89
CA GLU A 8 -13.58 9.45 6.45
C GLU A 8 -12.94 8.86 7.71
N LYS A 9 -13.74 8.17 8.53
CA LYS A 9 -13.24 7.32 9.60
C LYS A 9 -12.38 6.29 8.89
N LYS A 10 -11.08 6.55 8.90
CA LYS A 10 -10.03 5.64 8.45
C LYS A 10 -9.57 4.92 9.72
N PRO A 11 -10.28 3.84 10.15
CA PRO A 11 -10.02 3.23 11.45
C PRO A 11 -8.63 2.58 11.51
N TYR A 12 -8.02 2.31 10.36
CA TYR A 12 -6.74 1.62 10.27
C TYR A 12 -5.60 2.62 10.24
N LYS A 13 -5.05 2.95 11.41
CA LYS A 13 -3.93 3.88 11.56
C LYS A 13 -2.59 3.14 11.58
N CYS A 14 -1.63 3.63 10.82
CA CYS A 14 -0.23 3.24 10.91
C CYS A 14 0.40 3.89 12.14
N LEU A 15 0.96 3.07 13.03
CA LEU A 15 1.59 3.55 14.27
C LEU A 15 2.97 4.18 14.02
N GLU A 16 3.68 3.78 12.96
CA GLU A 16 5.01 4.30 12.61
C GLU A 16 4.95 5.75 12.11
N CYS A 17 3.98 6.10 11.26
CA CYS A 17 3.92 7.41 10.59
C CYS A 17 2.59 8.15 10.79
N GLY A 18 1.64 7.58 11.52
CA GLY A 18 0.35 8.18 11.83
C GLY A 18 -0.66 8.22 10.69
N LYS A 19 -0.33 7.75 9.48
CA LYS A 19 -1.27 7.70 8.34
C LYS A 19 -2.43 6.76 8.60
N SER A 20 -3.64 7.18 8.24
CA SER A 20 -4.84 6.36 8.38
C SER A 20 -5.35 5.88 7.02
N PHE A 21 -5.91 4.67 7.00
CA PHE A 21 -6.49 3.99 5.85
C PHE A 21 -7.94 3.57 6.12
N SER A 22 -8.76 3.55 5.06
CA SER A 22 -10.17 3.12 5.12
C SER A 22 -10.32 1.59 5.20
N GLN A 23 -9.29 0.85 4.77
CA GLN A 23 -9.28 -0.62 4.74
C GLN A 23 -8.01 -1.17 5.38
N SER A 24 -8.13 -2.30 6.08
CA SER A 24 -7.02 -2.97 6.77
C SER A 24 -5.94 -3.43 5.79
N PHE A 25 -6.32 -3.97 4.64
CA PHE A 25 -5.39 -4.40 3.59
C PHE A 25 -4.49 -3.24 3.14
N ASN A 26 -5.03 -2.02 3.00
CA ASN A 26 -4.24 -0.85 2.60
C ASN A 26 -3.22 -0.46 3.69
N LEU A 27 -3.57 -0.59 4.97
CA LEU A 27 -2.63 -0.42 6.07
C LEU A 27 -1.52 -1.47 6.04
N ILE A 28 -1.85 -2.75 5.80
CA ILE A 28 -0.85 -3.84 5.73
C ILE A 28 0.10 -3.62 4.55
N GLN A 29 -0.43 -3.29 3.37
CA GLN A 29 0.42 -2.95 2.20
C GLN A 29 1.30 -1.74 2.49
N HIS A 30 0.75 -0.73 3.17
CA HIS A 30 1.51 0.44 3.58
C HIS A 30 2.65 0.08 4.54
N GLN A 31 2.43 -0.80 5.52
CA GLN A 31 3.49 -1.19 6.47
C GLN A 31 4.73 -1.79 5.79
N ARG A 32 4.57 -2.40 4.60
CA ARG A 32 5.70 -2.92 3.81
C ARG A 32 6.69 -1.84 3.37
N ILE A 33 6.29 -0.57 3.35
CA ILE A 33 7.23 0.52 3.03
C ILE A 33 8.20 0.78 4.18
N HIS A 34 7.77 0.56 5.42
CA HIS A 34 8.58 0.77 6.61
C HIS A 34 9.55 -0.39 6.81
N THR A 35 9.10 -1.62 6.55
CA THR A 35 9.94 -2.81 6.63
C THR A 35 10.85 -3.00 5.42
N GLY A 36 10.57 -2.29 4.31
CA GLY A 36 11.25 -2.49 3.03
C GLY A 36 10.89 -3.81 2.34
N GLU A 37 9.89 -4.54 2.84
CA GLU A 37 9.50 -5.84 2.29
C GLU A 37 8.95 -5.70 0.87
N ARG A 38 9.53 -6.46 -0.06
CA ARG A 38 9.08 -6.55 -1.46
C ARG A 38 8.86 -8.01 -1.82
N PRO A 39 7.71 -8.60 -1.47
CA PRO A 39 7.48 -10.04 -1.61
C PRO A 39 7.29 -10.47 -3.06
N TYR A 40 6.97 -9.54 -3.97
CA TYR A 40 6.70 -9.86 -5.37
C TYR A 40 7.95 -9.64 -6.21
N GLU A 41 8.50 -10.70 -6.79
CA GLU A 41 9.69 -10.66 -7.64
C GLU A 41 9.30 -10.90 -9.11
N CYS A 42 9.84 -10.09 -10.02
CA CYS A 42 9.73 -10.33 -11.44
C CYS A 42 10.61 -11.52 -11.84
N PRO A 43 10.06 -12.58 -12.46
CA PRO A 43 10.84 -13.75 -12.84
C PRO A 43 11.89 -13.46 -13.94
N GLU A 44 11.64 -12.45 -14.78
CA GLU A 44 12.49 -12.13 -15.92
C GLU A 44 13.70 -11.27 -15.55
N CYS A 45 13.49 -10.20 -14.77
CA CYS A 45 14.55 -9.25 -14.41
C CYS A 45 14.88 -9.18 -12.91
N ARG A 46 14.26 -10.04 -12.08
CA ARG A 46 14.49 -10.13 -10.62
C ARG A 46 14.16 -8.86 -9.83
N LYS A 47 13.50 -7.89 -10.48
CA LYS A 47 13.05 -6.65 -9.82
C LYS A 47 11.91 -6.96 -8.84
N ARG A 48 11.98 -6.40 -7.64
CA ARG A 48 11.02 -6.66 -6.56
C ARG A 48 10.04 -5.50 -6.36
N PHE A 49 8.79 -5.81 -6.02
CA PHE A 49 7.67 -4.88 -5.85
C PHE A 49 6.97 -5.10 -4.52
N HIS A 50 6.34 -4.03 -4.00
CA HIS A 50 5.59 -4.07 -2.73
C HIS A 50 4.18 -4.64 -2.90
N THR A 51 3.59 -4.53 -4.10
CA THR A 51 2.24 -5.01 -4.43
C THR A 51 2.25 -5.90 -5.69
N SER A 52 1.30 -6.83 -5.77
CA SER A 52 1.11 -7.70 -6.94
C SER A 52 0.68 -6.90 -8.17
N SER A 53 -0.18 -5.88 -8.00
CA SER A 53 -0.63 -5.02 -9.10
C SER A 53 0.52 -4.27 -9.76
N ASN A 54 1.52 -3.82 -8.99
CA ASN A 54 2.72 -3.20 -9.56
C ASN A 54 3.58 -4.21 -10.33
N LEU A 55 3.74 -5.44 -9.81
CA LEU A 55 4.43 -6.51 -10.54
C LEU A 55 3.72 -6.82 -11.86
N LEU A 56 2.41 -7.04 -11.84
CA LEU A 56 1.62 -7.32 -13.05
C LEU A 56 1.70 -6.19 -14.07
N GLN A 57 1.68 -4.93 -13.61
CA GLN A 57 1.89 -3.80 -14.51
C GLN A 57 3.29 -3.80 -15.12
N HIS A 58 4.31 -4.08 -14.31
CA HIS A 58 5.69 -4.15 -14.78
C HIS A 58 5.91 -5.30 -15.77
N GLN A 59 5.28 -6.46 -15.58
CA GLN A 59 5.41 -7.57 -16.53
C GLN A 59 4.89 -7.25 -17.93
N ARG A 60 4.04 -6.22 -18.09
CA ARG A 60 3.57 -5.78 -19.42
C ARG A 60 4.61 -5.02 -20.24
N ILE A 61 5.72 -4.62 -19.64
CA ILE A 61 6.80 -3.89 -20.34
C ILE A 61 8.00 -4.77 -20.67
N HIS A 62 7.94 -6.05 -20.29
CA HIS A 62 8.78 -7.09 -20.88
C HIS A 62 8.19 -7.49 -22.22
#